data_AF-A0A0N4ZWY7-F1
#
_entry.id   AF-A0A0N4ZWY7-F1
#
_cell.length_a   1.000
_cell.length_b   1.000
_cell.length_c   1.000
_cell.angle_alpha   90.00
_cell.angle_beta   90.00
_cell.angle_gamma   90.00
#
_symmetry.space_group_name_H-M   'P 1'
#
loop_
_entity.id
_entity.type
_entity.pdbx_description
1 polymer ?
#
loop_
_entity_poly.entity_id
_entity_poly.type
_entity_poly.pdbx_seq_one_letter_code
_entity_poly.pdbx_strand_id
1 'polypeptide(L)'
;MTISFNDTIIGNEIEKSNTTIVDVDSQNGNVLPFDYIENITSTMDWCFNIIAYYETSDSNDSDVVNVLNSLYNYSSFSFWINGVATSVLTIFGLLGNILLFHQIKSKNYFSSRLSGHLIMLCIWDIALLLCCELTYGISSLYYGMTPFYGIIAYILYFFTPTASFCITGSIWQVLVVTAERYIAVSRPLERRTQKFYFPLKLLCFLIILGSVVLNFTTAPFEKSLKECYEFTSEGFAFNTQIVPSDIERNRLYAILVHLIPDIFFRAPLPIIAIAMLTIRTLHLCKKRQVGQQIIHKSTKKNVAFMLTALNIKFVCCNTFYMFNTILMEVLGFGSKTGSSSSDEQVDIKQYTTSLYLTDLSNLLLALHGATNWLIFYNWPSFKKNFKKHSRDVKSSHTICSTKESLVEKDILEEIIEEWNNKGMNVSIKFVEKFLNINSKTSNTNVENINKIGGKVFKVIKQFLEILYSNNTSLEDVVEYCKNIGYKYYKINNHLNADVLKTMRNYLFEILLLQSCNSSNLQQNTNNLKKKTFNHLEKPCQKLFNFAVREMKSGAICAAVEARRIPLKSIHSGRVFLEYECNGQNEKLNYINDEKNMDTFNEIVDEKNNIRYNNVKISLMQSLRSFIAFIRKTNVL
;
A
#
# COMPACT_ATOMS: atom_id res chain seq x y z
N MET A 1 -42.73 16.99 41.41
CA MET A 1 -43.63 16.65 42.52
C MET A 1 -42.91 17.10 43.78
N THR A 2 -43.26 18.28 44.27
CA THR A 2 -42.55 19.03 45.31
C THR A 2 -42.99 18.52 46.69
N ILE A 3 -42.05 18.01 47.49
CA ILE A 3 -42.26 17.73 48.92
C ILE A 3 -41.28 18.62 49.68
N SER A 4 -41.85 19.58 50.41
CA SER A 4 -41.17 20.40 51.41
C SER A 4 -41.16 19.64 52.73
N PHE A 5 -40.03 19.63 53.43
CA PHE A 5 -39.96 19.20 54.82
C PHE A 5 -39.68 20.40 55.71
N ASN A 6 -40.64 20.66 56.60
CA ASN A 6 -40.53 21.58 57.73
C ASN A 6 -39.76 20.88 58.85
N ASP A 7 -38.64 21.46 59.27
CA ASP A 7 -37.95 21.04 60.49
C ASP A 7 -38.67 21.57 61.73
N THR A 8 -39.03 20.64 62.62
CA THR A 8 -39.48 20.95 63.97
C THR A 8 -38.44 20.42 64.95
N ILE A 9 -37.77 21.35 65.63
CA ILE A 9 -36.76 21.11 66.66
C ILE A 9 -37.45 20.61 67.93
N ILE A 10 -37.14 19.39 68.40
CA ILE A 10 -37.21 19.00 69.81
C ILE A 10 -35.99 18.13 70.11
N GLY A 11 -35.14 18.62 71.02
CA GLY A 11 -33.99 17.89 71.52
C GLY A 11 -34.38 16.81 72.53
N ASN A 12 -33.53 15.78 72.63
CA ASN A 12 -33.19 15.18 73.91
C ASN A 12 -31.87 14.41 73.83
N GLU A 13 -31.19 14.44 74.97
CA GLU A 13 -29.84 13.99 75.27
C GLU A 13 -29.70 12.47 75.49
N ILE A 14 -28.49 11.98 75.16
CA ILE A 14 -27.68 10.92 75.82
C ILE A 14 -28.18 9.47 75.78
N GLU A 15 -27.43 8.57 75.12
CA GLU A 15 -26.64 7.52 75.82
C GLU A 15 -25.60 6.85 74.91
N LYS A 16 -24.39 6.65 75.46
CA LYS A 16 -23.28 5.92 74.85
C LYS A 16 -23.44 4.43 75.13
N SER A 17 -23.33 3.58 74.10
CA SER A 17 -22.98 2.17 74.30
C SER A 17 -22.13 1.64 73.15
N ASN A 18 -20.88 1.29 73.48
CA ASN A 18 -19.99 0.46 72.68
C ASN A 18 -20.59 -0.95 72.55
N THR A 19 -20.74 -1.44 71.32
CA THR A 19 -20.76 -2.88 71.07
C THR A 19 -20.23 -3.22 69.69
N THR A 20 -19.19 -4.04 69.71
CA THR A 20 -18.49 -4.71 68.62
C THR A 20 -19.27 -5.92 68.08
N ILE A 21 -19.11 -6.16 66.78
CA ILE A 21 -19.27 -7.41 66.01
C ILE A 21 -20.72 -7.85 65.69
N VAL A 22 -21.06 -7.73 64.40
CA VAL A 22 -21.89 -8.72 63.68
C VAL A 22 -21.28 -8.93 62.29
N ASP A 23 -20.75 -10.14 62.06
CA ASP A 23 -20.54 -10.71 60.73
C ASP A 23 -21.87 -10.75 59.98
N VAL A 24 -21.92 -10.12 58.80
CA VAL A 24 -23.02 -10.30 57.85
C VAL A 24 -22.44 -10.79 56.53
N ASP A 25 -22.91 -11.99 56.16
CA ASP A 25 -22.63 -12.71 54.94
C ASP A 25 -22.58 -11.82 53.68
N SER A 26 -21.40 -11.76 53.08
CA SER A 26 -21.19 -11.16 51.76
C SER A 26 -21.66 -12.10 50.65
N GLN A 27 -22.97 -12.27 50.48
CA GLN A 27 -23.52 -12.82 49.24
C GLN A 27 -24.74 -11.98 48.80
N ASN A 28 -24.49 -11.14 47.80
CA ASN A 28 -25.37 -10.17 47.12
C ASN A 28 -25.59 -8.83 47.84
N GLY A 29 -24.76 -7.83 47.52
CA GLY A 29 -25.06 -6.44 47.86
C GLY A 29 -23.93 -5.46 47.55
N ASN A 30 -23.91 -4.89 46.35
CA ASN A 30 -23.03 -3.76 45.98
C ASN A 30 -23.56 -2.41 46.52
N VAL A 31 -24.41 -2.42 47.56
CA VAL A 31 -25.15 -1.25 48.02
C VAL A 31 -24.85 -1.02 49.50
N LEU A 32 -24.17 0.09 49.82
CA LEU A 32 -23.89 0.51 51.19
C LEU A 32 -25.02 1.43 51.72
N PRO A 33 -25.44 1.27 52.99
CA PRO A 33 -26.47 2.12 53.60
C PRO A 33 -25.97 3.55 53.91
N PHE A 34 -26.90 4.51 53.94
CA PHE A 34 -26.64 5.95 54.09
C PHE A 34 -25.99 6.34 55.44
N ASP A 35 -26.10 5.51 56.48
CA ASP A 35 -25.57 5.83 57.81
C ASP A 35 -24.03 5.80 57.89
N TYR A 36 -23.34 5.33 56.85
CA TYR A 36 -21.88 5.29 56.76
C TYR A 36 -21.25 6.57 56.18
N ILE A 37 -22.06 7.57 55.79
CA ILE A 37 -21.66 8.71 54.93
C ILE A 37 -20.87 9.80 55.66
N GLU A 38 -21.20 10.15 56.91
CA GLU A 38 -20.64 11.36 57.54
C GLU A 38 -19.13 11.32 57.78
N ASN A 39 -18.52 10.12 57.84
CA ASN A 39 -17.09 9.96 58.12
C ASN A 39 -16.22 9.80 56.86
N ILE A 40 -16.82 9.82 55.67
CA ILE A 40 -16.19 9.31 54.43
C ILE A 40 -16.07 10.38 53.32
N THR A 41 -16.84 11.46 53.42
CA THR A 41 -17.01 12.48 52.36
C THR A 41 -15.76 13.28 52.00
N SER A 42 -14.67 13.21 52.78
CA SER A 42 -13.43 13.92 52.47
C SER A 42 -12.41 13.13 51.64
N THR A 43 -12.62 11.83 51.37
CA THR A 43 -11.62 10.96 50.71
C THR A 43 -12.14 10.18 49.49
N MET A 44 -13.43 10.29 49.13
CA MET A 44 -14.01 9.53 48.01
C MET A 44 -14.01 10.32 46.69
N ASP A 45 -13.59 9.65 45.61
CA ASP A 45 -13.72 10.14 44.24
C ASP A 45 -15.14 9.85 43.72
N TRP A 46 -15.96 10.87 43.51
CA TRP A 46 -17.31 10.73 42.96
C TRP A 46 -17.30 10.49 41.45
N CYS A 47 -18.22 9.68 40.93
CA CYS A 47 -18.37 9.52 39.47
C CYS A 47 -18.87 10.83 38.87
N PHE A 48 -18.05 11.47 38.03
CA PHE A 48 -18.42 12.77 37.48
C PHE A 48 -19.42 12.64 36.33
N ASN A 49 -20.66 13.09 36.55
CA ASN A 49 -21.67 13.28 35.51
C ASN A 49 -22.00 14.78 35.38
N ILE A 50 -21.58 15.38 34.27
CA ILE A 50 -21.70 16.83 34.03
C ILE A 50 -23.16 17.29 33.99
N ILE A 51 -24.09 16.46 33.48
CA ILE A 51 -25.51 16.83 33.39
C ILE A 51 -26.11 16.83 34.80
N ALA A 52 -25.89 15.76 35.57
CA ALA A 52 -26.36 15.65 36.94
C ALA A 52 -25.79 16.76 37.85
N TYR A 53 -24.53 17.16 37.63
CA TYR A 53 -23.91 18.27 38.34
C TYR A 53 -24.66 19.60 38.12
N TYR A 54 -25.01 19.93 36.87
CA TYR A 54 -25.75 21.15 36.58
C TYR A 54 -27.24 21.08 36.95
N GLU A 55 -27.85 19.89 36.94
CA GLU A 55 -29.23 19.67 37.41
C GLU A 55 -29.38 19.86 38.93
N THR A 56 -28.33 19.52 39.70
CA THR A 56 -28.31 19.62 41.17
C THR A 56 -27.76 20.94 41.69
N SER A 57 -27.19 21.77 40.81
CA SER A 57 -26.70 23.10 41.18
C SER A 57 -27.90 24.04 41.44
N ASP A 58 -28.16 24.33 42.70
CA ASP A 58 -29.37 25.00 43.24
C ASP A 58 -29.58 26.48 42.88
N SER A 59 -28.96 26.97 41.80
CA SER A 59 -29.07 28.36 41.38
C SER A 59 -30.10 28.50 40.25
N ASN A 60 -31.18 29.27 40.49
CA ASN A 60 -32.06 29.87 39.47
C ASN A 60 -31.32 30.86 38.53
N ASP A 61 -29.99 30.71 38.42
CA ASP A 61 -29.14 31.52 37.57
C ASP A 61 -29.42 31.17 36.10
N SER A 62 -29.71 32.20 35.31
CA SER A 62 -29.92 32.08 33.86
C SER A 62 -28.74 31.40 33.16
N ASP A 63 -27.53 31.52 33.71
CA ASP A 63 -26.33 30.92 33.11
C ASP A 63 -26.32 29.40 33.25
N VAL A 64 -26.74 28.84 34.39
CA VAL A 64 -26.82 27.38 34.60
C VAL A 64 -27.85 26.75 33.67
N VAL A 65 -29.02 27.38 33.51
CA VAL A 65 -30.08 26.92 32.60
C VAL A 65 -29.59 26.93 31.14
N ASN A 66 -28.86 27.97 30.74
CA ASN A 66 -28.29 28.08 29.39
C ASN A 66 -27.26 26.97 29.11
N VAL A 67 -26.40 26.66 30.09
CA VAL A 67 -25.40 25.59 29.99
C VAL A 67 -26.06 24.22 29.88
N LEU A 68 -27.04 23.94 30.74
CA LEU A 68 -27.78 22.69 30.73
C LEU A 68 -28.48 22.47 29.37
N ASN A 69 -29.14 23.51 28.83
CA ASN A 69 -29.75 23.45 27.51
C ASN A 69 -28.71 23.20 26.41
N SER A 70 -27.52 23.82 26.49
CA SER A 70 -26.42 23.55 25.57
C SER A 70 -25.93 22.10 25.63
N LEU A 71 -25.87 21.50 26.82
CA LEU A 71 -25.45 20.11 27.02
C LEU A 71 -26.49 19.11 26.50
N TYR A 72 -27.79 19.36 26.69
CA TYR A 72 -28.84 18.52 26.10
C TYR A 72 -28.85 18.61 24.57
N ASN A 73 -28.66 19.81 24.01
CA ASN A 73 -28.52 19.98 22.55
C ASN A 73 -27.30 19.23 22.02
N TYR A 74 -26.19 19.24 22.74
CA TYR A 74 -25.01 18.46 22.41
C TYR A 74 -25.26 16.95 22.52
N SER A 75 -25.90 16.49 23.61
CA SER A 75 -26.25 15.07 23.79
C SER A 75 -27.14 14.55 22.65
N SER A 76 -28.15 15.32 22.25
CA SER A 76 -28.98 14.99 21.08
C SER A 76 -28.15 14.91 19.79
N PHE A 77 -27.23 15.86 19.59
CA PHE A 77 -26.33 15.84 18.46
C PHE A 77 -25.40 14.61 18.45
N SER A 78 -24.76 14.31 19.58
CA SER A 78 -23.88 13.14 19.72
C SER A 78 -24.67 11.86 19.44
N PHE A 79 -25.89 11.72 19.99
CA PHE A 79 -26.76 10.58 19.71
C PHE A 79 -26.97 10.35 18.21
N TRP A 80 -27.28 11.40 17.44
CA TRP A 80 -27.49 11.28 16.01
C TRP A 80 -26.20 11.05 15.22
N ILE A 81 -25.11 11.73 15.58
CA ILE A 81 -23.85 11.72 14.83
C ILE A 81 -22.97 10.55 15.26
N ASN A 82 -22.56 10.50 16.52
CA ASN A 82 -21.76 9.40 17.05
C ASN A 82 -22.58 8.13 17.18
N GLY A 83 -23.82 8.21 17.65
CA GLY A 83 -24.65 7.01 17.79
C GLY A 83 -25.12 6.48 16.43
N VAL A 84 -26.14 7.12 15.86
CA VAL A 84 -26.84 6.61 14.67
C VAL A 84 -25.96 6.60 13.42
N ALA A 85 -25.35 7.74 13.06
CA ALA A 85 -24.61 7.85 11.80
C ALA A 85 -23.34 7.00 11.78
N THR A 86 -22.58 6.95 12.88
CA THR A 86 -21.40 6.07 12.98
C THR A 86 -21.83 4.61 12.88
N SER A 87 -22.88 4.17 13.57
CA SER A 87 -23.35 2.77 13.51
C SER A 87 -23.72 2.33 12.10
N VAL A 88 -24.42 3.19 11.35
CA VAL A 88 -24.76 2.94 9.94
C VAL A 88 -23.49 2.84 9.09
N LEU A 89 -22.52 3.74 9.29
CA LEU A 89 -21.23 3.71 8.60
C LEU A 89 -20.40 2.49 8.96
N THR A 90 -20.41 2.05 10.22
CA THR A 90 -19.75 0.83 10.70
C THR A 90 -20.29 -0.38 9.95
N ILE A 91 -21.61 -0.58 9.94
CA ILE A 91 -22.24 -1.72 9.25
C ILE A 91 -21.91 -1.69 7.75
N PHE A 92 -22.08 -0.53 7.11
CA PHE A 92 -21.78 -0.35 5.69
C PHE A 92 -20.31 -0.63 5.36
N GLY A 93 -19.42 -0.11 6.20
CA GLY A 93 -17.97 -0.25 6.07
C GLY A 93 -17.49 -1.68 6.28
N LEU A 94 -18.00 -2.37 7.30
CA LEU A 94 -17.68 -3.78 7.57
C LEU A 94 -18.07 -4.67 6.39
N LEU A 95 -19.32 -4.55 5.92
CA LEU A 95 -19.80 -5.29 4.74
C LEU A 95 -18.93 -5.00 3.51
N GLY A 96 -18.66 -3.72 3.25
CA GLY A 96 -17.86 -3.30 2.11
C GLY A 96 -16.41 -3.81 2.13
N ASN A 97 -15.73 -3.71 3.28
CA ASN A 97 -14.37 -4.18 3.44
C ASN A 97 -14.26 -5.71 3.38
N ILE A 98 -15.24 -6.45 3.92
CA ILE A 98 -15.31 -7.92 3.79
C ILE A 98 -15.50 -8.33 2.33
N LEU A 99 -16.41 -7.67 1.60
CA LEU A 99 -16.64 -7.92 0.17
C LEU A 99 -15.39 -7.63 -0.66
N LEU A 100 -14.70 -6.52 -0.40
CA LEU A 100 -13.46 -6.19 -1.07
C LEU A 100 -12.36 -7.21 -0.76
N PHE A 101 -12.18 -7.59 0.50
CA PHE A 101 -11.22 -8.60 0.92
C PHE A 101 -11.47 -9.93 0.19
N HIS A 102 -12.73 -10.37 0.12
CA HIS A 102 -13.11 -11.57 -0.62
C HIS A 102 -12.81 -11.43 -2.11
N GLN A 103 -13.12 -10.29 -2.73
CA GLN A 103 -12.83 -10.05 -4.14
C GLN A 103 -11.32 -10.10 -4.44
N ILE A 104 -10.48 -9.54 -3.56
CA ILE A 104 -9.03 -9.54 -3.73
C ILE A 104 -8.45 -10.96 -3.64
N LYS A 105 -8.97 -11.79 -2.73
CA LYS A 105 -8.53 -13.19 -2.60
C LYS A 105 -9.05 -14.09 -3.72
N SER A 106 -10.31 -13.93 -4.11
CA SER A 106 -10.96 -14.78 -5.10
C SER A 106 -10.50 -14.48 -6.53
N LYS A 107 -10.19 -13.21 -6.84
CA LYS A 107 -9.95 -12.76 -8.21
C LYS A 107 -8.57 -12.13 -8.32
N ASN A 108 -7.75 -12.64 -9.24
CA ASN A 108 -6.43 -12.12 -9.59
C ASN A 108 -6.51 -10.77 -10.37
N TYR A 109 -7.38 -9.85 -9.94
CA TYR A 109 -7.55 -8.53 -10.57
C TYR A 109 -6.38 -7.58 -10.30
N PHE A 110 -5.73 -7.73 -9.14
CA PHE A 110 -4.63 -6.89 -8.72
C PHE A 110 -3.32 -7.68 -8.71
N SER A 111 -2.20 -6.99 -8.91
CA SER A 111 -0.87 -7.57 -8.71
C SER A 111 -0.74 -8.06 -7.27
N SER A 112 -0.17 -9.26 -7.08
CA SER A 112 0.04 -9.89 -5.76
C SER A 112 0.54 -8.91 -4.68
N ARG A 113 1.50 -8.02 -5.02
CA ARG A 113 2.01 -7.02 -4.09
C ARG A 113 0.98 -5.95 -3.71
N LEU A 114 0.24 -5.42 -4.69
CA LEU A 114 -0.83 -4.46 -4.41
C LEU A 114 -1.95 -5.12 -3.61
N SER A 115 -2.33 -6.35 -3.96
CA SER A 115 -3.34 -7.13 -3.25
C SER A 115 -3.02 -7.23 -1.77
N GLY A 116 -1.75 -7.52 -1.42
CA GLY A 116 -1.34 -7.61 -0.02
C GLY A 116 -1.47 -6.29 0.74
N HIS A 117 -1.11 -5.16 0.13
CA HIS A 117 -1.34 -3.85 0.74
C HIS A 117 -2.82 -3.50 0.92
N LEU A 118 -3.65 -3.81 -0.08
CA LEU A 118 -5.10 -3.57 -0.01
C LEU A 118 -5.76 -4.47 1.05
N ILE A 119 -5.28 -5.70 1.22
CA ILE A 119 -5.72 -6.58 2.30
C ILE A 119 -5.41 -5.97 3.66
N MET A 120 -4.18 -5.50 3.88
CA MET A 120 -3.82 -4.84 5.14
C MET A 120 -4.67 -3.59 5.38
N LEU A 121 -4.95 -2.79 4.35
CA LEU A 121 -5.83 -1.63 4.46
C LEU A 121 -7.26 -2.03 4.88
N CYS A 122 -7.82 -3.10 4.30
CA CYS A 122 -9.13 -3.62 4.72
C CYS A 122 -9.12 -4.05 6.19
N ILE A 123 -8.04 -4.67 6.66
CA ILE A 123 -7.90 -5.09 8.06
C ILE A 123 -7.86 -3.85 8.98
N TRP A 124 -7.07 -2.83 8.62
CA TRP A 124 -7.03 -1.57 9.37
C TRP A 124 -8.39 -0.88 9.43
N ASP A 125 -9.10 -0.81 8.31
CA ASP A 125 -10.42 -0.18 8.24
C ASP A 125 -11.47 -0.95 9.05
N ILE A 126 -11.47 -2.29 9.01
CA ILE A 126 -12.36 -3.12 9.84
C ILE A 126 -12.07 -2.92 11.32
N ALA A 127 -10.80 -3.01 11.72
CA ALA A 127 -10.41 -2.84 13.13
C ALA A 127 -10.75 -1.44 13.64
N LEU A 128 -10.50 -0.41 12.83
CA LEU A 128 -10.85 0.98 13.16
C LEU A 128 -12.35 1.14 13.37
N LEU A 129 -13.18 0.69 12.42
CA LEU A 129 -14.64 0.80 12.51
C LEU A 129 -15.19 0.09 13.76
N LEU A 130 -14.66 -1.08 14.11
CA LEU A 130 -15.03 -1.78 15.34
C LEU A 130 -14.64 -0.98 16.59
N CYS A 131 -13.45 -0.37 16.60
CA CYS A 131 -13.05 0.49 17.72
C CYS A 131 -13.97 1.71 17.84
N CYS A 132 -14.25 2.40 16.73
CA CYS A 132 -15.15 3.55 16.67
C CYS A 132 -16.54 3.21 17.23
N GLU A 133 -17.10 2.09 16.78
CA GLU A 133 -18.39 1.59 17.23
C GLU A 133 -18.41 1.33 18.74
N LEU A 134 -17.38 0.67 19.27
CA LEU A 134 -17.28 0.36 20.69
C LEU A 134 -17.07 1.61 21.55
N THR A 135 -16.20 2.53 21.13
CA THR A 135 -15.84 3.69 21.94
C THR A 135 -16.96 4.74 22.02
N TYR A 136 -17.61 5.06 20.90
CA TYR A 136 -18.58 6.15 20.84
C TYR A 136 -19.88 5.81 20.11
N GLY A 137 -19.92 4.80 19.23
CA GLY A 137 -21.16 4.36 18.59
C GLY A 137 -22.20 3.85 19.59
N ILE A 138 -21.87 2.74 20.25
CA ILE A 138 -22.73 2.09 21.24
C ILE A 138 -22.94 3.00 22.45
N SER A 139 -21.87 3.64 22.93
CA SER A 139 -21.92 4.55 24.08
C SER A 139 -22.90 5.70 23.85
N SER A 140 -22.84 6.35 22.68
CA SER A 140 -23.71 7.49 22.38
C SER A 140 -25.14 7.06 22.03
N LEU A 141 -25.35 5.86 21.46
CA LEU A 141 -26.69 5.30 21.26
C LEU A 141 -27.42 5.03 22.59
N TYR A 142 -26.68 4.55 23.60
CA TYR A 142 -27.29 4.19 24.87
C TYR A 142 -27.47 5.40 25.81
N TYR A 143 -26.44 6.24 25.95
CA TYR A 143 -26.41 7.33 26.94
C TYR A 143 -26.68 8.73 26.34
N GLY A 144 -26.82 8.85 25.02
CA GLY A 144 -26.88 10.15 24.32
C GLY A 144 -25.51 10.82 24.19
N MET A 145 -24.70 10.76 25.24
CA MET A 145 -23.32 11.24 25.30
C MET A 145 -22.42 10.15 25.89
N THR A 146 -21.18 10.03 25.44
CA THR A 146 -20.25 9.00 25.93
C THR A 146 -19.88 9.24 27.41
N PRO A 147 -20.27 8.36 28.35
CA PRO A 147 -19.89 8.52 29.75
C PRO A 147 -18.44 8.07 29.98
N PHE A 148 -17.81 8.63 31.03
CA PHE A 148 -16.43 8.31 31.42
C PHE A 148 -16.36 7.31 32.60
N TYR A 149 -17.47 6.66 32.94
CA TYR A 149 -17.57 5.75 34.07
C TYR A 149 -18.29 4.43 33.70
N GLY A 150 -18.27 3.47 34.63
CA GLY A 150 -18.84 2.13 34.48
C GLY A 150 -18.10 1.27 33.44
N ILE A 151 -18.85 0.41 32.75
CA ILE A 151 -18.29 -0.48 31.72
C ILE A 151 -17.67 0.28 30.53
N ILE A 152 -18.19 1.48 30.23
CA ILE A 152 -17.69 2.32 29.14
C ILE A 152 -16.27 2.81 29.44
N ALA A 153 -15.91 3.06 30.71
CA ALA A 153 -14.56 3.44 31.09
C ALA A 153 -13.52 2.38 30.69
N TYR A 154 -13.82 1.09 30.88
CA TYR A 154 -12.98 -0.01 30.43
C TYR A 154 -12.85 -0.05 28.91
N ILE A 155 -13.98 0.15 28.20
CA ILE A 155 -13.98 0.18 26.73
C ILE A 155 -13.10 1.33 26.23
N LEU A 156 -13.26 2.54 26.76
CA LEU A 156 -12.45 3.70 26.39
C LEU A 156 -10.96 3.46 26.70
N TYR A 157 -10.65 2.90 27.87
CA TYR A 157 -9.28 2.62 28.28
C TYR A 157 -8.53 1.72 27.28
N PHE A 158 -9.17 0.64 26.79
CA PHE A 158 -8.54 -0.30 25.86
C PHE A 158 -8.71 0.06 24.38
N PHE A 159 -9.88 0.55 23.97
CA PHE A 159 -10.20 0.75 22.57
C PHE A 159 -9.80 2.13 22.04
N THR A 160 -9.66 3.16 22.88
CA THR A 160 -9.09 4.45 22.44
C THR A 160 -7.66 4.32 21.91
N PRO A 161 -6.68 3.72 22.62
CA PRO A 161 -5.35 3.52 22.07
C PRO A 161 -5.35 2.56 20.88
N THR A 162 -6.25 1.58 20.86
CA THR A 162 -6.41 0.65 19.73
C THR A 162 -6.93 1.36 18.46
N ALA A 163 -7.87 2.29 18.60
CA ALA A 163 -8.33 3.13 17.49
C ALA A 163 -7.17 3.95 16.93
N SER A 164 -6.39 4.58 17.82
CA SER A 164 -5.21 5.35 17.44
C SER A 164 -4.14 4.51 16.76
N PHE A 165 -3.91 3.27 17.22
CA PHE A 165 -3.07 2.28 16.55
C PHE A 165 -3.54 1.98 15.12
N CYS A 166 -4.84 1.79 14.91
CA CYS A 166 -5.41 1.53 13.58
C CYS A 166 -5.26 2.73 12.63
N ILE A 167 -5.45 3.95 13.15
CA ILE A 167 -5.26 5.20 12.40
C ILE A 167 -3.80 5.32 11.94
N THR A 168 -2.83 5.20 12.85
CA THR A 168 -1.40 5.23 12.52
C THR A 168 -1.05 4.13 11.50
N GLY A 169 -1.56 2.91 11.70
CA GLY A 169 -1.39 1.80 10.76
C GLY A 169 -1.88 2.12 9.35
N SER A 170 -3.09 2.69 9.23
CA SER A 170 -3.68 3.10 7.96
C SER A 170 -2.86 4.20 7.28
N ILE A 171 -2.44 5.25 8.01
CA ILE A 171 -1.63 6.35 7.49
C ILE A 171 -0.33 5.85 6.85
N TRP A 172 0.43 5.05 7.60
CA TRP A 172 1.69 4.49 7.10
C TRP A 172 1.46 3.47 5.98
N GLN A 173 0.36 2.71 6.03
CA GLN A 173 0.02 1.79 4.96
C GLN A 173 -0.22 2.53 3.63
N VAL A 174 -0.96 3.65 3.65
CA VAL A 174 -1.21 4.51 2.48
C VAL A 174 0.07 5.17 1.99
N LEU A 175 0.93 5.66 2.90
CA LEU A 175 2.23 6.24 2.54
C LEU A 175 3.11 5.23 1.80
N VAL A 176 3.25 4.00 2.32
CA VAL A 176 4.05 2.94 1.68
C VAL A 176 3.49 2.60 0.30
N VAL A 177 2.17 2.42 0.18
CA VAL A 177 1.53 2.13 -1.11
C VAL A 177 1.79 3.26 -2.11
N THR A 178 1.73 4.51 -1.67
CA THR A 178 1.99 5.69 -2.50
C THR A 178 3.46 5.75 -2.92
N ALA A 179 4.39 5.51 -2.00
CA ALA A 179 5.82 5.50 -2.28
C ALA A 179 6.21 4.40 -3.28
N GLU A 180 5.70 3.18 -3.10
CA GLU A 180 5.93 2.09 -4.05
C GLU A 180 5.42 2.41 -5.45
N ARG A 181 4.30 3.12 -5.52
CA ARG A 181 3.66 3.49 -6.78
C ARG A 181 4.43 4.61 -7.47
N TYR A 182 4.90 5.58 -6.69
CA TYR A 182 5.84 6.57 -7.20
C TYR A 182 7.12 5.92 -7.74
N ILE A 183 7.71 4.96 -7.04
CA ILE A 183 8.91 4.23 -7.50
C ILE A 183 8.61 3.47 -8.79
N ALA A 184 7.47 2.77 -8.84
CA ALA A 184 7.04 2.01 -10.01
C ALA A 184 6.84 2.88 -11.26
N VAL A 185 6.27 4.07 -11.07
CA VAL A 185 6.08 5.03 -12.15
C VAL A 185 7.40 5.70 -12.48
N SER A 186 8.14 6.24 -11.53
CA SER A 186 9.39 6.95 -11.81
C SER A 186 10.45 6.05 -12.47
N ARG A 187 10.57 4.79 -12.06
CA ARG A 187 11.64 3.87 -12.50
C ARG A 187 11.11 2.49 -12.92
N PRO A 188 10.39 2.39 -14.06
CA PRO A 188 9.71 1.16 -14.47
C PRO A 188 10.68 0.01 -14.84
N LEU A 189 11.84 0.35 -15.41
CA LEU A 189 12.89 -0.61 -15.78
C LEU A 189 13.66 -1.09 -14.55
N GLU A 190 13.88 -0.20 -13.60
CA GLU A 190 14.49 -0.55 -12.33
C GLU A 190 13.63 -1.58 -11.59
N ARG A 191 12.32 -1.35 -11.52
CA ARG A 191 11.39 -2.31 -10.90
C ARG A 191 11.39 -3.70 -11.55
N ARG A 192 11.68 -3.82 -12.85
CA ARG A 192 11.78 -5.13 -13.54
C ARG A 192 13.06 -5.89 -13.22
N THR A 193 14.13 -5.17 -12.89
CA THR A 193 15.46 -5.76 -12.62
C THR A 193 15.72 -5.98 -11.13
N GLN A 194 15.06 -5.22 -10.27
CA GLN A 194 15.23 -5.35 -8.83
C GLN A 194 14.50 -6.61 -8.34
N LYS A 195 15.26 -7.66 -8.01
CA LYS A 195 14.87 -8.62 -6.96
C LYS A 195 14.75 -7.84 -5.64
N PHE A 196 13.57 -7.23 -5.44
CA PHE A 196 12.99 -6.59 -4.25
C PHE A 196 13.93 -5.97 -3.19
N TYR A 197 13.91 -4.63 -3.05
CA TYR A 197 14.62 -3.94 -1.96
C TYR A 197 13.99 -4.18 -0.57
N PHE A 198 12.68 -4.38 -0.49
CA PHE A 198 11.99 -4.68 0.77
C PHE A 198 10.86 -5.71 0.58
N PRO A 199 10.87 -6.83 1.32
CA PRO A 199 9.77 -7.77 1.30
C PRO A 199 8.54 -7.14 1.95
N LEU A 200 7.37 -7.34 1.33
CA LEU A 200 6.08 -6.78 1.80
C LEU A 200 5.83 -7.12 3.28
N LYS A 201 6.14 -8.35 3.68
CA LYS A 201 5.98 -8.84 5.06
C LYS A 201 6.77 -7.98 6.07
N LEU A 202 8.00 -7.59 5.73
CA LEU A 202 8.83 -6.76 6.61
C LEU A 202 8.25 -5.34 6.75
N LEU A 203 7.77 -4.75 5.64
CA LEU A 203 7.14 -3.43 5.69
C LEU A 203 5.88 -3.45 6.56
N CYS A 204 5.00 -4.43 6.39
CA CYS A 204 3.80 -4.58 7.22
C CYS A 204 4.17 -4.78 8.70
N PHE A 205 5.19 -5.61 8.97
CA PHE A 205 5.69 -5.83 10.32
C PHE A 205 6.21 -4.54 10.97
N LEU A 206 7.01 -3.74 10.26
CA LEU A 206 7.51 -2.45 10.76
C LEU A 206 6.38 -1.45 11.02
N ILE A 207 5.34 -1.42 10.17
CA ILE A 207 4.15 -0.59 10.41
C ILE A 207 3.44 -1.02 11.70
N ILE A 208 3.17 -2.32 11.86
CA ILE A 208 2.51 -2.84 13.07
C ILE A 208 3.35 -2.50 14.31
N LEU A 209 4.65 -2.81 14.29
CA LEU A 209 5.54 -2.56 15.42
C LEU A 209 5.61 -1.06 15.77
N GLY A 210 5.80 -0.20 14.76
CA GLY A 210 5.86 1.25 14.95
C GLY A 210 4.55 1.81 15.51
N SER A 211 3.40 1.37 14.98
CA SER A 211 2.10 1.79 15.50
C SER A 211 1.86 1.31 16.93
N VAL A 212 2.30 0.09 17.30
CA VAL A 212 2.18 -0.41 18.68
C VAL A 212 3.02 0.44 19.63
N VAL A 213 4.29 0.67 19.28
CA VAL A 213 5.21 1.46 20.11
C VAL A 213 4.68 2.87 20.32
N LEU A 214 4.11 3.51 19.30
CA LEU A 214 3.63 4.89 19.42
C LEU A 214 2.34 5.02 20.25
N ASN A 215 1.42 4.05 20.18
CA ASN A 215 0.07 4.23 20.75
C ASN A 215 -0.16 3.45 22.06
N PHE A 216 0.46 2.29 22.25
CA PHE A 216 0.24 1.48 23.44
C PHE A 216 1.23 1.76 24.56
N THR A 217 2.39 2.36 24.27
CA THR A 217 3.38 2.64 25.32
C THR A 217 2.97 3.82 26.20
N THR A 218 2.18 4.76 25.69
CA THR A 218 1.79 5.99 26.39
C THR A 218 0.52 5.80 27.24
N ALA A 219 -0.43 5.02 26.72
CA ALA A 219 -1.75 4.78 27.33
C ALA A 219 -1.73 4.42 28.84
N PRO A 220 -0.89 3.48 29.34
CA PRO A 220 -0.91 3.10 30.76
C PRO A 220 -0.33 4.17 31.70
N PHE A 221 0.42 5.14 31.19
CA PHE A 221 0.99 6.23 32.01
C PHE A 221 0.06 7.44 32.09
N GLU A 222 -0.77 7.63 31.06
CA GLU A 222 -1.67 8.78 30.93
C GLU A 222 -3.03 8.55 31.57
N LYS A 223 -3.54 7.31 31.54
CA LYS A 223 -4.88 6.99 32.01
C LYS A 223 -4.81 5.99 33.12
N SER A 224 -5.60 6.22 34.16
CA SER A 224 -5.79 5.27 35.25
C SER A 224 -7.28 4.97 35.40
N LEU A 225 -7.60 3.70 35.70
CA LEU A 225 -8.94 3.30 36.11
C LEU A 225 -8.99 3.44 37.63
N LYS A 226 -9.88 4.31 38.12
CA LYS A 226 -10.11 4.51 39.55
C LYS A 226 -11.54 4.15 39.89
N GLU A 227 -11.75 3.64 41.09
CA GLU A 227 -13.10 3.41 41.62
C GLU A 227 -13.78 4.76 41.89
N CYS A 228 -15.08 4.83 41.62
CA CYS A 228 -15.91 6.00 41.88
C CYS A 228 -17.29 5.60 42.38
N TYR A 229 -17.93 6.54 43.07
CA TYR A 229 -19.22 6.34 43.70
C TYR A 229 -20.32 7.07 42.92
N GLU A 230 -21.40 6.36 42.60
CA GLU A 230 -22.61 6.91 41.98
C GLU A 230 -23.79 6.80 42.95
N PHE A 231 -24.57 7.88 43.06
CA PHE A 231 -25.83 7.86 43.78
C PHE A 231 -26.89 7.15 42.94
N THR A 232 -27.46 6.09 43.49
CA THR A 232 -28.63 5.41 42.94
C THR A 232 -29.83 5.63 43.85
N SER A 233 -31.04 5.42 43.35
CA SER A 233 -32.27 5.52 44.14
C SER A 233 -32.32 4.57 45.35
N GLU A 234 -31.49 3.52 45.34
CA GLU A 234 -31.45 2.48 46.37
C GLU A 234 -30.22 2.60 47.30
N GLY A 235 -29.30 3.54 47.06
CA GLY A 235 -28.05 3.71 47.83
C GLY A 235 -26.86 4.09 46.95
N PHE A 236 -25.65 3.69 47.35
CA PHE A 236 -24.44 3.90 46.54
C PHE A 236 -24.12 2.69 45.68
N ALA A 237 -23.80 2.93 44.41
CA ALA A 237 -23.20 1.94 43.53
C ALA A 237 -21.71 2.23 43.34
N PHE A 238 -20.91 1.17 43.42
CA PHE A 238 -19.50 1.21 43.06
C PHE A 238 -19.34 1.09 41.55
N ASN A 239 -18.68 2.07 40.94
CA ASN A 239 -18.35 2.09 39.53
C ASN A 239 -16.86 2.35 39.34
N THR A 240 -16.39 2.24 38.10
CA THR A 240 -15.02 2.59 37.72
C THR A 240 -15.05 3.76 36.77
N GLN A 241 -14.24 4.79 36.99
CA GLN A 241 -14.06 5.91 36.07
C GLN A 241 -12.65 5.94 35.49
N ILE A 242 -12.56 6.49 34.29
CA ILE A 242 -11.26 6.76 33.65
C ILE A 242 -10.80 8.16 34.06
N VAL A 243 -9.65 8.23 34.75
CA VAL A 243 -9.09 9.47 35.26
C VAL A 243 -7.76 9.76 34.57
N PRO A 244 -7.58 10.99 34.04
CA PRO A 244 -6.28 11.41 33.50
C PRO A 244 -5.25 11.50 34.63
N SER A 245 -4.03 11.04 34.37
CA SER A 245 -2.90 11.08 35.29
C SER A 245 -2.34 12.50 35.42
N ASP A 246 -1.75 12.85 36.57
CA ASP A 246 -1.15 14.17 36.80
C ASP A 246 -0.02 14.50 35.80
N ILE A 247 0.60 13.46 35.22
CA ILE A 247 1.63 13.59 34.19
C ILE A 247 1.09 14.29 32.94
N GLU A 248 -0.18 14.06 32.58
CA GLU A 248 -0.83 14.67 31.41
C GLU A 248 -0.94 16.19 31.54
N ARG A 249 -1.04 16.72 32.78
CA ARG A 249 -1.08 18.16 33.04
C ARG A 249 0.27 18.85 32.79
N ASN A 250 1.36 18.11 32.72
CA ASN A 250 2.66 18.68 32.43
C ASN A 250 2.76 19.05 30.94
N ARG A 251 2.76 20.36 30.65
CA ARG A 251 2.85 20.90 29.29
C ARG A 251 4.06 20.37 28.51
N LEU A 252 5.20 20.12 29.17
CA LEU A 252 6.38 19.58 28.50
C LEU A 252 6.18 18.11 28.08
N TYR A 253 5.49 17.32 28.91
CA TYR A 253 5.13 15.94 28.56
C TYR A 253 4.21 15.92 27.34
N ALA A 254 3.14 16.73 27.36
CA ALA A 254 2.20 16.82 26.24
C ALA A 254 2.89 17.20 24.92
N ILE A 255 3.83 18.15 24.95
CA ILE A 255 4.60 18.54 23.76
C ILE A 255 5.52 17.40 23.27
N LEU A 256 6.27 16.76 24.18
CA LEU A 256 7.27 15.76 23.79
C LEU A 256 6.66 14.41 23.39
N VAL A 257 5.57 14.00 24.04
CA VAL A 257 4.97 12.67 23.90
C VAL A 257 3.77 12.66 22.96
N HIS A 258 2.96 13.72 22.90
CA HIS A 258 1.83 13.81 21.98
C HIS A 258 2.18 14.63 20.74
N LEU A 259 2.53 15.91 20.91
CA LEU A 259 2.65 16.84 19.78
C LEU A 259 3.75 16.43 18.79
N ILE A 260 4.96 16.16 19.27
CA ILE A 260 6.08 15.81 18.38
C ILE A 260 5.80 14.49 17.64
N PRO A 261 5.47 13.37 18.32
CA PRO A 261 5.17 12.12 17.63
C PRO A 261 4.00 12.23 16.67
N ASP A 262 2.95 12.97 17.02
CA ASP A 262 1.82 13.18 16.11
C ASP A 262 2.23 13.96 14.87
N ILE A 263 3.03 15.02 14.99
CA ILE A 263 3.55 15.78 13.84
C ILE A 263 4.32 14.88 12.86
N PHE A 264 5.19 14.01 13.38
CA PHE A 264 6.09 13.19 12.57
C PHE A 264 5.43 11.91 12.04
N PHE A 265 4.64 11.22 12.86
CA PHE A 265 4.15 9.88 12.57
C PHE A 265 2.66 9.82 12.24
N ARG A 266 1.87 10.82 12.62
CA ARG A 266 0.42 10.85 12.37
C ARG A 266 0.08 11.91 11.32
N ALA A 267 0.26 13.19 11.63
CA ALA A 267 0.01 14.33 10.76
C ALA A 267 0.65 15.61 11.35
N PRO A 268 1.26 16.51 10.54
CA PRO A 268 1.07 16.66 9.10
C PRO A 268 2.08 15.93 8.21
N LEU A 269 3.23 15.48 8.73
CA LEU A 269 4.35 15.04 7.89
C LEU A 269 4.00 13.89 6.92
N PRO A 270 3.34 12.80 7.35
CA PRO A 270 2.96 11.72 6.43
C PRO A 270 1.96 12.17 5.36
N ILE A 271 1.03 13.06 5.71
CA ILE A 271 0.01 13.60 4.80
C ILE A 271 0.68 14.44 3.70
N ILE A 272 1.59 15.34 4.07
CA ILE A 272 2.36 16.15 3.12
C ILE A 272 3.19 15.24 2.20
N ALA A 273 3.83 14.20 2.76
CA ALA A 273 4.59 13.24 1.97
C ALA A 273 3.69 12.49 0.95
N ILE A 274 2.51 12.02 1.37
CA ILE A 274 1.53 11.37 0.47
C ILE A 274 1.11 12.34 -0.64
N ALA A 275 0.75 13.58 -0.30
CA ALA A 275 0.33 14.59 -1.28
C ALA A 275 1.43 14.87 -2.32
N MET A 276 2.66 15.11 -1.85
CA MET A 276 3.82 15.38 -2.70
C MET A 276 4.16 14.21 -3.63
N LEU A 277 4.13 12.98 -3.11
CA LEU A 277 4.36 11.77 -3.93
C LEU A 277 3.24 11.55 -4.95
N THR A 278 1.99 11.84 -4.58
CA THR A 278 0.82 11.74 -5.47
C THR A 278 0.93 12.72 -6.63
N ILE A 279 1.21 14.00 -6.34
CA ILE A 279 1.41 15.05 -7.35
C ILE A 279 2.55 14.67 -8.31
N ARG A 280 3.71 14.25 -7.78
CA ARG A 280 4.84 13.80 -8.61
C ARG A 280 4.49 12.61 -9.49
N THR A 281 3.73 11.65 -8.95
CA THR A 281 3.27 10.48 -9.71
C THR A 281 2.36 10.90 -10.86
N LEU A 282 1.41 11.80 -10.62
CA LEU A 282 0.51 12.33 -11.65
C LEU A 282 1.26 13.09 -12.75
N HIS A 283 2.21 13.95 -12.39
CA HIS A 283 3.04 14.65 -13.37
C HIS A 283 3.83 13.70 -14.27
N LEU A 284 4.41 12.65 -13.69
CA LEU A 284 5.13 11.63 -14.45
C LEU A 284 4.21 10.85 -15.39
N CYS A 285 2.99 10.54 -14.95
CA CYS A 285 1.99 9.89 -15.79
C CYS A 285 1.57 10.79 -16.97
N LYS A 286 1.30 12.09 -16.73
CA LYS A 286 0.93 13.05 -17.78
C LYS A 286 2.04 13.22 -18.82
N LYS A 287 3.31 13.32 -18.37
CA LYS A 287 4.47 13.45 -19.27
C LYS A 287 4.66 12.22 -20.20
N ARG A 288 4.21 11.04 -19.78
CA ARG A 288 4.35 9.79 -20.56
C ARG A 288 3.15 9.45 -21.44
N GLN A 289 2.01 10.09 -21.22
CA GLN A 289 0.82 9.90 -22.05
C GLN A 289 1.02 10.35 -23.52
N VAL A 290 2.04 11.17 -23.80
CA VAL A 290 2.32 11.75 -25.13
C VAL A 290 2.86 10.73 -26.15
N GLY A 291 2.94 9.42 -25.83
CA GLY A 291 3.41 8.40 -26.79
C GLY A 291 2.82 6.98 -26.66
N GLN A 292 1.83 6.76 -25.78
CA GLN A 292 1.31 5.40 -25.47
C GLN A 292 -0.20 5.20 -25.73
N GLN A 293 -0.87 6.15 -26.39
CA GLN A 293 -2.33 6.12 -26.54
C GLN A 293 -2.91 4.95 -27.38
N ILE A 294 -2.08 4.10 -27.99
CA ILE A 294 -2.56 3.06 -28.91
C ILE A 294 -2.66 1.66 -28.26
N ILE A 295 -1.96 1.35 -27.15
CA ILE A 295 -1.79 -0.07 -26.74
C ILE A 295 -2.65 -0.52 -25.54
N HIS A 296 -3.21 0.38 -24.71
CA HIS A 296 -3.91 -0.03 -23.48
C HIS A 296 -5.35 0.47 -23.34
N LYS A 297 -6.11 0.47 -24.45
CA LYS A 297 -7.53 0.90 -24.47
C LYS A 297 -8.53 -0.22 -24.08
N SER A 298 -8.08 -1.39 -23.64
CA SER A 298 -8.97 -2.43 -23.10
C SER A 298 -9.15 -2.28 -21.59
N THR A 299 -10.17 -1.54 -21.19
CA THR A 299 -11.13 -1.89 -20.11
C THR A 299 -10.63 -2.44 -18.77
N LYS A 300 -9.38 -2.20 -18.35
CA LYS A 300 -8.94 -2.38 -16.95
C LYS A 300 -8.95 -1.02 -16.26
N LYS A 301 -9.74 -0.88 -15.19
CA LYS A 301 -9.75 0.32 -14.33
C LYS A 301 -8.31 0.78 -14.09
N ASN A 302 -8.02 2.06 -14.38
CA ASN A 302 -6.67 2.59 -14.19
C ASN A 302 -6.32 2.54 -12.71
N VAL A 303 -5.56 1.54 -12.29
CA VAL A 303 -5.10 1.35 -10.90
C VAL A 303 -4.44 2.63 -10.36
N ALA A 304 -3.76 3.40 -11.23
CA ALA A 304 -3.19 4.70 -10.88
C ALA A 304 -4.25 5.75 -10.49
N PHE A 305 -5.40 5.77 -11.17
CA PHE A 305 -6.50 6.68 -10.86
C PHE A 305 -7.17 6.31 -9.53
N MET A 306 -7.45 5.02 -9.31
CA MET A 306 -8.02 4.52 -8.05
C MET A 306 -7.13 4.91 -6.86
N LEU A 307 -5.82 4.74 -7.00
CA LEU A 307 -4.89 5.08 -5.94
C LEU A 307 -4.74 6.59 -5.70
N THR A 308 -4.86 7.40 -6.75
CA THR A 308 -4.90 8.85 -6.62
C THR A 308 -6.16 9.29 -5.87
N ALA A 309 -7.31 8.70 -6.20
CA ALA A 309 -8.57 8.97 -5.51
C ALA A 309 -8.50 8.59 -4.03
N LEU A 310 -7.88 7.45 -3.69
CA LEU A 310 -7.59 7.05 -2.31
C LEU A 310 -6.80 8.14 -1.59
N ASN A 311 -5.69 8.60 -2.17
CA ASN A 311 -4.82 9.59 -1.54
C ASN A 311 -5.50 10.94 -1.34
N ILE A 312 -6.27 11.42 -2.32
CA ILE A 312 -7.04 12.67 -2.20
C ILE A 312 -8.05 12.54 -1.06
N LYS A 313 -8.85 11.47 -1.05
CA LYS A 313 -9.82 11.21 0.01
C LYS A 313 -9.14 11.13 1.38
N PHE A 314 -8.03 10.41 1.46
CA PHE A 314 -7.26 10.26 2.69
C PHE A 314 -6.78 11.61 3.23
N VAL A 315 -6.27 12.51 2.37
CA VAL A 315 -5.88 13.86 2.77
C VAL A 315 -7.10 14.63 3.28
N CYS A 316 -8.22 14.63 2.56
CA CYS A 316 -9.44 15.33 2.97
C CYS A 316 -9.97 14.87 4.33
N CYS A 317 -10.09 13.55 4.55
CA CYS A 317 -10.64 13.01 5.79
C CYS A 317 -9.68 13.21 6.98
N ASN A 318 -8.38 12.99 6.81
CA ASN A 318 -7.43 13.07 7.92
C ASN A 318 -7.00 14.50 8.25
N THR A 319 -7.17 15.47 7.34
CA THR A 319 -6.83 16.88 7.61
C THR A 319 -7.73 17.48 8.70
N PHE A 320 -9.02 17.17 8.69
CA PHE A 320 -9.95 17.69 9.70
C PHE A 320 -9.68 17.07 11.08
N TYR A 321 -9.43 15.77 11.13
CA TYR A 321 -8.99 15.09 12.36
C TYR A 321 -7.69 15.69 12.92
N MET A 322 -6.71 15.98 12.05
CA MET A 322 -5.48 16.65 12.44
C MET A 322 -5.74 18.06 12.96
N PHE A 323 -6.57 18.84 12.28
CA PHE A 323 -6.91 20.19 12.70
C PHE A 323 -7.55 20.17 14.10
N ASN A 324 -8.49 19.25 14.35
CA ASN A 324 -9.09 19.08 15.66
C ASN A 324 -8.05 18.72 16.73
N THR A 325 -7.16 17.76 16.44
CA THR A 325 -6.11 17.33 17.38
C THR A 325 -5.18 18.50 17.75
N ILE A 326 -4.70 19.26 16.78
CA ILE A 326 -3.84 20.44 17.02
C ILE A 326 -4.58 21.50 17.84
N LEU A 327 -5.85 21.74 17.53
CA LEU A 327 -6.68 22.72 18.21
C LEU A 327 -6.90 22.35 19.69
N MET A 328 -7.16 21.07 19.97
CA MET A 328 -7.30 20.57 21.34
C MET A 328 -5.97 20.56 22.10
N GLU A 329 -4.91 19.98 21.52
CA GLU A 329 -3.66 19.71 22.24
C GLU A 329 -2.69 20.89 22.29
N VAL A 330 -2.56 21.66 21.18
CA VAL A 330 -1.58 22.75 21.08
C VAL A 330 -2.15 24.06 21.55
N LEU A 331 -3.38 24.35 21.12
CA LEU A 331 -4.05 25.60 21.47
C LEU A 331 -4.77 25.51 22.82
N GLY A 332 -4.88 24.31 23.39
CA GLY A 332 -5.60 24.08 24.64
C GLY A 332 -7.08 24.44 24.52
N PHE A 333 -7.63 24.45 23.30
CA PHE A 333 -9.00 24.86 23.05
C PHE A 333 -9.94 23.85 23.74
N GLY A 334 -10.77 24.35 24.68
CA GLY A 334 -11.59 23.50 25.54
C GLY A 334 -10.91 22.96 26.81
N SER A 335 -9.64 23.29 27.08
CA SER A 335 -8.97 22.95 28.34
C SER A 335 -9.10 24.07 29.39
N LYS A 336 -9.33 23.71 30.67
CA LYS A 336 -9.42 24.65 31.81
C LYS A 336 -8.10 25.36 32.15
N THR A 337 -6.99 25.05 31.47
CA THR A 337 -5.63 25.50 31.81
C THR A 337 -5.19 26.79 31.12
N GLY A 338 -6.11 27.54 30.53
CA GLY A 338 -5.87 28.92 30.10
C GLY A 338 -5.73 29.89 31.28
N SER A 339 -4.64 29.77 32.05
CA SER A 339 -4.26 30.77 33.03
C SER A 339 -3.76 32.02 32.31
N SER A 340 -4.59 33.05 32.17
CA SER A 340 -4.25 34.50 32.26
C SER A 340 -5.48 35.35 31.93
N SER A 341 -5.74 36.34 32.79
CA SER A 341 -6.70 37.46 32.70
C SER A 341 -8.19 37.17 32.93
N SER A 342 -8.58 37.22 34.20
CA SER A 342 -9.65 38.11 34.73
C SER A 342 -11.08 38.07 34.15
N ASP A 343 -11.45 37.04 33.40
CA ASP A 343 -12.86 36.70 33.15
C ASP A 343 -13.07 35.23 33.56
N GLU A 344 -13.66 35.00 34.73
CA GLU A 344 -14.02 33.67 35.28
C GLU A 344 -15.02 32.90 34.40
N GLN A 345 -15.55 33.53 33.36
CA GLN A 345 -16.40 32.93 32.34
C GLN A 345 -15.55 32.33 31.20
N VAL A 346 -14.51 31.54 31.54
CA VAL A 346 -13.81 30.71 30.55
C VAL A 346 -14.87 29.84 29.85
N ASP A 347 -15.10 30.20 28.59
CA ASP A 347 -16.26 29.90 27.75
C ASP A 347 -16.68 28.42 27.79
N ILE A 348 -17.75 28.11 28.52
CA ILE A 348 -18.47 26.83 28.37
C ILE A 348 -18.87 26.62 26.90
N LYS A 349 -19.13 27.71 26.16
CA LYS A 349 -19.33 27.69 24.71
C LYS A 349 -18.15 27.10 23.94
N GLN A 350 -16.91 27.41 24.32
CA GLN A 350 -15.71 26.84 23.70
C GLN A 350 -15.59 25.35 24.02
N TYR A 351 -15.87 24.95 25.26
CA TYR A 351 -15.89 23.54 25.65
C TYR A 351 -16.94 22.75 24.85
N THR A 352 -18.19 23.20 24.79
CA THR A 352 -19.23 22.51 23.99
C THR A 352 -18.86 22.50 22.50
N THR A 353 -18.34 23.60 21.95
CA THR A 353 -17.88 23.65 20.55
C THR A 353 -16.78 22.63 20.27
N SER A 354 -15.86 22.43 21.22
CA SER A 354 -14.80 21.43 21.12
C SER A 354 -15.33 19.99 21.06
N LEU A 355 -16.43 19.70 21.78
CA LEU A 355 -17.11 18.42 21.74
C LEU A 355 -17.76 18.16 20.37
N TYR A 356 -18.50 19.14 19.83
CA TYR A 356 -19.06 19.06 18.48
C TYR A 356 -17.99 18.80 17.41
N LEU A 357 -16.86 19.50 17.49
CA LEU A 357 -15.74 19.31 16.55
C LEU A 357 -15.12 17.92 16.66
N THR A 358 -15.00 17.41 17.89
CA THR A 358 -14.46 16.06 18.15
C THR A 358 -15.36 14.98 17.57
N ASP A 359 -16.67 15.09 17.76
CA ASP A 359 -17.63 14.12 17.22
C ASP A 359 -17.70 14.15 15.69
N LEU A 360 -17.66 15.33 15.08
CA LEU A 360 -17.57 15.47 13.63
C LEU A 360 -16.27 14.86 13.07
N SER A 361 -15.17 15.06 13.78
CA SER A 361 -13.87 14.48 13.43
C SER A 361 -13.89 12.95 13.50
N ASN A 362 -14.48 12.40 14.57
CA ASN A 362 -14.66 10.97 14.77
C ASN A 362 -15.56 10.34 13.69
N LEU A 363 -16.67 11.02 13.34
CA LEU A 363 -17.54 10.60 12.23
C LEU A 363 -16.78 10.58 10.90
N LEU A 364 -15.99 11.62 10.61
CA LEU A 364 -15.25 11.72 9.36
C LEU A 364 -14.20 10.61 9.23
N LEU A 365 -13.62 10.20 10.36
CA LEU A 365 -12.71 9.07 10.42
C LEU A 365 -13.43 7.73 10.19
N ALA A 366 -14.61 7.53 10.78
CA ALA A 366 -15.44 6.36 10.50
C ALA A 366 -15.87 6.33 9.01
N LEU A 367 -16.28 7.48 8.46
CA LEU A 367 -16.60 7.63 7.04
C LEU A 367 -15.41 7.27 6.14
N HIS A 368 -14.19 7.64 6.54
CA HIS A 368 -12.97 7.27 5.82
C HIS A 368 -12.84 5.75 5.72
N GLY A 369 -12.83 5.03 6.84
CA GLY A 369 -12.72 3.57 6.86
C GLY A 369 -13.90 2.88 6.15
N ALA A 370 -15.11 3.43 6.27
CA ALA A 370 -16.33 2.86 5.71
C ALA A 370 -16.43 2.95 4.19
N THR A 371 -15.73 3.89 3.55
CA THR A 371 -15.87 4.16 2.11
C THR A 371 -14.63 3.82 1.29
N ASN A 372 -13.53 3.35 1.90
CA ASN A 372 -12.30 2.99 1.18
C ASN A 372 -12.53 1.87 0.16
N TRP A 373 -13.37 0.91 0.51
CA TRP A 373 -13.68 -0.22 -0.36
C TRP A 373 -14.34 0.19 -1.69
N LEU A 374 -15.14 1.27 -1.70
CA LEU A 374 -15.83 1.77 -2.89
C LEU A 374 -14.87 2.10 -4.04
N ILE A 375 -13.65 2.53 -3.70
CA ILE A 375 -12.64 2.89 -4.69
C ILE A 375 -12.12 1.63 -5.41
N PHE A 376 -11.95 0.53 -4.69
CA PHE A 376 -11.32 -0.70 -5.20
C PHE A 376 -12.29 -1.77 -5.66
N TYR A 377 -13.52 -1.74 -5.16
CA TYR A 377 -14.51 -2.74 -5.49
C TYR A 377 -14.88 -2.68 -6.97
N ASN A 378 -14.95 -3.85 -7.59
CA ASN A 378 -15.35 -3.96 -8.97
C ASN A 378 -16.79 -4.47 -9.00
N TRP A 379 -17.73 -3.53 -9.05
CA TRP A 379 -19.15 -3.89 -9.11
C TRP A 379 -19.39 -4.89 -10.24
N PRO A 380 -19.95 -6.07 -9.94
CA PRO A 380 -20.38 -6.98 -10.98
C PRO A 380 -21.36 -6.20 -11.86
N SER A 381 -21.06 -6.13 -13.16
CA SER A 381 -21.93 -5.44 -14.10
C SER A 381 -23.27 -6.17 -14.11
N PHE A 382 -24.26 -5.64 -13.38
CA PHE A 382 -25.63 -6.13 -13.34
C PHE A 382 -26.33 -6.09 -14.71
N LYS A 383 -25.69 -5.50 -15.74
CA LYS A 383 -26.25 -5.32 -17.08
C LYS A 383 -26.32 -6.58 -17.96
N LYS A 384 -25.86 -7.76 -17.53
CA LYS A 384 -25.86 -8.96 -18.39
C LYS A 384 -26.95 -10.00 -18.11
N ASN A 385 -27.70 -9.92 -17.02
CA ASN A 385 -28.74 -10.91 -16.72
C ASN A 385 -30.15 -10.53 -17.22
N PHE A 386 -30.42 -9.27 -17.57
CA PHE A 386 -31.73 -8.85 -18.10
C PHE A 386 -31.90 -8.95 -19.62
N LYS A 387 -30.84 -9.24 -20.38
CA LYS A 387 -30.90 -9.39 -21.84
C LYS A 387 -30.83 -10.83 -22.34
N LYS A 388 -30.81 -11.82 -21.44
CA LYS A 388 -30.61 -13.22 -21.81
C LYS A 388 -31.90 -14.00 -22.11
N HIS A 389 -33.07 -13.35 -22.09
CA HIS A 389 -34.34 -14.01 -22.40
C HIS A 389 -34.94 -13.65 -23.77
N SER A 390 -34.26 -12.88 -24.62
CA SER A 390 -34.65 -12.78 -26.03
C SER A 390 -33.44 -12.87 -26.95
N ARG A 391 -33.49 -13.87 -27.84
CA ARG A 391 -32.54 -14.29 -28.88
C ARG A 391 -31.73 -15.53 -28.53
N ASP A 392 -32.41 -16.67 -28.71
CA ASP A 392 -31.85 -17.83 -29.38
C ASP A 392 -31.31 -17.42 -30.76
N VAL A 393 -30.02 -17.12 -30.83
CA VAL A 393 -29.22 -17.27 -32.06
C VAL A 393 -27.81 -17.68 -31.64
N LYS A 394 -27.44 -18.89 -32.05
CA LYS A 394 -26.10 -19.49 -32.12
C LYS A 394 -24.97 -18.50 -31.82
N SER A 395 -24.40 -18.58 -30.61
CA SER A 395 -23.11 -17.96 -30.33
C SER A 395 -22.18 -19.02 -29.75
N SER A 396 -21.10 -19.20 -30.49
CA SER A 396 -19.96 -20.06 -30.25
C SER A 396 -19.45 -19.90 -28.82
N HIS A 397 -19.22 -21.04 -28.17
CA HIS A 397 -18.46 -21.15 -26.95
C HIS A 397 -17.18 -20.30 -27.01
N THR A 398 -17.19 -19.12 -26.38
CA THR A 398 -15.95 -18.43 -26.03
C THR A 398 -15.54 -19.00 -24.67
N ILE A 399 -14.91 -20.16 -24.73
CA ILE A 399 -14.15 -20.72 -23.61
C ILE A 399 -13.02 -19.73 -23.32
N CYS A 400 -13.20 -18.99 -22.23
CA CYS A 400 -12.11 -18.36 -21.53
C CYS A 400 -11.28 -19.47 -20.88
N SER A 401 -9.95 -19.38 -20.98
CA SER A 401 -8.95 -20.34 -20.48
C SER A 401 -8.47 -21.37 -21.49
N THR A 402 -7.62 -20.95 -22.42
CA THR A 402 -6.46 -21.74 -22.84
C THR A 402 -5.31 -20.79 -23.12
N LYS A 403 -4.09 -21.19 -22.77
CA LYS A 403 -2.82 -20.51 -23.03
C LYS A 403 -2.90 -19.71 -24.34
N GLU A 404 -2.71 -18.39 -24.32
CA GLU A 404 -2.46 -17.62 -25.55
C GLU A 404 -1.12 -18.13 -26.11
N SER A 405 -1.15 -19.21 -26.88
CA SER A 405 0.00 -19.66 -27.63
C SER A 405 0.31 -18.57 -28.63
N LEU A 406 1.57 -18.13 -28.65
CA LEU A 406 2.00 -17.00 -29.48
C LEU A 406 1.70 -17.23 -30.97
N VAL A 407 1.70 -18.51 -31.35
CA VAL A 407 1.38 -19.08 -32.65
C VAL A 407 0.67 -20.42 -32.41
N GLU A 408 -0.14 -20.86 -33.37
CA GLU A 408 -0.75 -22.20 -33.36
C GLU A 408 0.32 -23.28 -33.47
N LYS A 409 0.14 -24.43 -32.81
CA LYS A 409 1.18 -25.48 -32.75
C LYS A 409 1.54 -26.05 -34.12
N ASP A 410 0.54 -26.29 -34.96
CA ASP A 410 0.72 -26.86 -36.30
C ASP A 410 1.59 -25.95 -37.18
N ILE A 411 1.36 -24.63 -37.07
CA ILE A 411 2.15 -23.61 -37.77
C ILE A 411 3.58 -23.57 -37.20
N LEU A 412 3.74 -23.70 -35.89
CA LEU A 412 5.06 -23.71 -35.26
C LEU A 412 5.88 -24.94 -35.69
N GLU A 413 5.24 -26.09 -35.85
CA GLU A 413 5.87 -27.32 -36.35
C GLU A 413 6.38 -27.14 -37.79
N GLU A 414 5.56 -26.56 -38.67
CA GLU A 414 5.95 -26.22 -40.04
C GLU A 414 7.15 -25.25 -40.08
N ILE A 415 7.18 -24.25 -39.18
CA ILE A 415 8.32 -23.32 -39.05
C ILE A 415 9.59 -24.05 -38.59
N ILE A 416 9.47 -24.99 -37.64
CA ILE A 416 10.60 -25.77 -37.13
C ILE A 416 11.18 -26.67 -38.21
N GLU A 417 10.33 -27.32 -38.99
CA GLU A 417 10.76 -28.18 -40.10
C GLU A 417 11.53 -27.37 -41.16
N GLU A 418 10.96 -26.24 -41.60
CA GLU A 418 11.64 -25.32 -42.53
C GLU A 418 12.96 -24.77 -41.97
N TRP A 419 13.00 -24.45 -40.67
CA TRP A 419 14.22 -24.01 -40.01
C TRP A 419 15.28 -25.12 -39.94
N ASN A 420 14.91 -26.37 -39.66
CA ASN A 420 15.85 -27.49 -39.65
C ASN A 420 16.42 -27.76 -41.05
N ASN A 421 15.61 -27.61 -42.10
CA ASN A 421 16.01 -27.85 -43.48
C ASN A 421 16.93 -26.75 -44.04
N LYS A 422 16.61 -25.47 -43.79
CA LYS A 422 17.28 -24.33 -44.44
C LYS A 422 18.06 -23.43 -43.48
N GLY A 423 17.80 -23.51 -42.17
CA GLY A 423 18.23 -22.54 -41.17
C GLY A 423 19.75 -22.37 -41.07
N MET A 424 20.55 -23.41 -41.32
CA MET A 424 22.01 -23.30 -41.31
C MET A 424 22.51 -22.39 -42.44
N ASN A 425 22.06 -22.64 -43.67
CA ASN A 425 22.42 -21.82 -44.83
C ASN A 425 21.86 -20.39 -44.69
N VAL A 426 20.63 -20.25 -44.20
CA VAL A 426 20.01 -18.95 -43.89
C VAL A 426 20.87 -18.17 -42.87
N SER A 427 21.37 -18.83 -41.83
CA SER A 427 22.18 -18.22 -40.79
C SER A 427 23.57 -17.80 -41.31
N ILE A 428 24.21 -18.60 -42.16
CA ILE A 428 25.49 -18.26 -42.79
C ILE A 428 25.32 -17.03 -43.69
N LYS A 429 24.35 -17.05 -44.61
CA LYS A 429 24.04 -15.91 -45.49
C LYS A 429 23.65 -14.66 -44.73
N PHE A 430 22.92 -14.81 -43.63
CA PHE A 430 22.58 -13.71 -42.73
C PHE A 430 23.86 -13.05 -42.18
N VAL A 431 24.83 -13.84 -41.71
CA VAL A 431 26.11 -13.33 -41.20
C VAL A 431 26.92 -12.66 -42.32
N GLU A 432 26.99 -13.26 -43.51
CA GLU A 432 27.66 -12.67 -44.69
C GLU A 432 27.06 -11.30 -45.04
N LYS A 433 25.73 -11.24 -45.18
CA LYS A 433 25.01 -9.99 -45.54
C LYS A 433 25.18 -8.94 -44.44
N PHE A 434 25.15 -9.35 -43.17
CA PHE A 434 25.32 -8.44 -42.03
C PHE A 434 26.75 -7.88 -41.93
N LEU A 435 27.78 -8.69 -42.18
CA LEU A 435 29.18 -8.26 -42.20
C LEU A 435 29.46 -7.29 -43.37
N ASN A 436 28.89 -7.56 -44.56
CA ASN A 436 29.06 -6.70 -45.73
C ASN A 436 28.49 -5.28 -45.53
N ILE A 437 27.43 -5.13 -44.74
CA ILE A 437 26.82 -3.83 -44.44
C ILE A 437 27.66 -3.05 -43.42
N ASN A 438 28.32 -3.75 -42.50
CA ASN A 438 29.20 -3.17 -41.50
C ASN A 438 30.67 -3.29 -41.93
N SER A 439 31.00 -2.66 -43.07
CA SER A 439 32.32 -2.72 -43.74
C SER A 439 33.52 -2.29 -42.89
N LYS A 440 33.32 -1.78 -41.67
CA LYS A 440 34.39 -1.41 -40.72
C LYS A 440 35.07 -2.61 -40.03
N THR A 441 34.59 -3.84 -40.25
CA THR A 441 35.09 -5.08 -39.61
C THR A 441 35.75 -6.07 -40.60
N SER A 442 36.32 -5.57 -41.70
CA SER A 442 36.55 -6.31 -42.95
C SER A 442 37.64 -7.40 -42.99
N ASN A 443 38.25 -7.82 -41.88
CA ASN A 443 39.30 -8.85 -41.88
C ASN A 443 38.88 -10.21 -41.28
N THR A 444 37.59 -10.50 -41.18
CA THR A 444 37.12 -11.82 -40.73
C THR A 444 37.22 -12.86 -41.85
N ASN A 445 38.12 -13.84 -41.70
CA ASN A 445 38.25 -15.02 -42.56
C ASN A 445 36.91 -15.76 -42.78
N VAL A 446 36.70 -16.34 -43.96
CA VAL A 446 35.51 -17.13 -44.34
C VAL A 446 35.18 -18.25 -43.32
N GLU A 447 36.20 -18.84 -42.71
CA GLU A 447 36.05 -19.87 -41.69
C GLU A 447 35.33 -19.37 -40.42
N ASN A 448 35.47 -18.08 -40.10
CA ASN A 448 34.73 -17.46 -38.99
C ASN A 448 33.25 -17.26 -39.31
N ILE A 449 32.88 -17.05 -40.58
CA ILE A 449 31.47 -16.84 -40.99
C ILE A 449 30.66 -18.10 -40.74
N ASN A 450 31.17 -19.27 -41.16
CA ASN A 450 30.49 -20.55 -40.94
C ASN A 450 30.32 -20.86 -39.45
N LYS A 451 31.35 -20.58 -38.64
CA LYS A 451 31.30 -20.78 -37.19
C LYS A 451 30.28 -19.86 -36.51
N ILE A 452 30.21 -18.58 -36.90
CA ILE A 452 29.23 -17.62 -36.37
C ILE A 452 27.82 -17.98 -36.85
N GLY A 453 27.64 -18.34 -38.12
CA GLY A 453 26.38 -18.80 -38.68
C GLY A 453 25.84 -20.03 -37.94
N GLY A 454 26.71 -20.99 -37.62
CA GLY A 454 26.35 -22.15 -36.80
C GLY A 454 25.88 -21.79 -35.38
N LYS A 455 26.46 -20.76 -34.76
CA LYS A 455 25.97 -20.25 -33.46
C LYS A 455 24.59 -19.59 -33.59
N VAL A 456 24.37 -18.77 -34.61
CA VAL A 456 23.06 -18.14 -34.88
C VAL A 456 21.99 -19.21 -35.11
N PHE A 457 22.30 -20.24 -35.88
CA PHE A 457 21.41 -21.38 -36.12
C PHE A 457 21.00 -22.06 -34.81
N LYS A 458 21.96 -22.38 -33.93
CA LYS A 458 21.71 -23.01 -32.63
C LYS A 458 20.81 -22.17 -31.73
N VAL A 459 21.03 -20.85 -31.67
CA VAL A 459 20.22 -19.94 -30.83
C VAL A 459 18.76 -19.87 -31.30
N ILE A 460 18.53 -19.74 -32.61
CA ILE A 460 17.17 -19.70 -33.15
C ILE A 460 16.48 -21.06 -33.01
N LYS A 461 17.21 -22.16 -33.23
CA LYS A 461 16.69 -23.51 -33.03
C LYS A 461 16.24 -23.74 -31.58
N GLN A 462 17.09 -23.40 -30.61
CA GLN A 462 16.74 -23.48 -29.19
C GLN A 462 15.50 -22.65 -28.85
N PHE A 463 15.40 -21.41 -29.38
CA PHE A 463 14.20 -20.59 -29.18
C PHE A 463 12.93 -21.27 -29.68
N LEU A 464 12.96 -21.88 -30.87
CA LEU A 464 11.81 -22.58 -31.44
C LEU A 464 11.47 -23.86 -30.66
N GLU A 465 12.48 -24.61 -30.21
CA GLU A 465 12.29 -25.83 -29.38
C GLU A 465 11.67 -25.50 -28.02
N ILE A 466 12.12 -24.43 -27.34
CA ILE A 466 11.53 -23.97 -26.08
C ILE A 466 10.07 -23.52 -26.30
N LEU A 467 9.75 -22.93 -27.46
CA LEU A 467 8.37 -22.56 -27.80
C LEU A 467 7.47 -23.76 -28.11
N TYR A 468 8.01 -24.82 -28.67
CA TYR A 468 7.26 -26.03 -29.05
C TYR A 468 7.00 -26.98 -27.88
N SER A 469 7.93 -27.03 -26.92
CA SER A 469 7.83 -27.93 -25.77
C SER A 469 6.52 -27.70 -24.98
N ASN A 470 5.83 -28.80 -24.66
CA ASN A 470 4.58 -28.75 -23.89
C ASN A 470 4.78 -28.33 -22.44
N ASN A 471 5.99 -28.51 -21.93
CA ASN A 471 6.33 -28.34 -20.52
C ASN A 471 6.91 -26.96 -20.20
N THR A 472 7.27 -26.18 -21.23
CA THR A 472 7.80 -24.82 -21.06
C THR A 472 6.66 -23.82 -20.97
N SER A 473 6.78 -22.93 -19.99
CA SER A 473 5.90 -21.78 -19.85
C SER A 473 6.33 -20.68 -20.83
N LEU A 474 5.40 -19.78 -21.15
CA LEU A 474 5.75 -18.56 -21.90
C LEU A 474 6.81 -17.72 -21.14
N GLU A 475 6.87 -17.86 -19.82
CA GLU A 475 7.84 -17.17 -18.96
C GLU A 475 9.27 -17.67 -19.22
N ASP A 476 9.47 -18.97 -19.50
CA ASP A 476 10.77 -19.55 -19.84
C ASP A 476 11.30 -19.01 -21.18
N VAL A 477 10.42 -18.86 -22.18
CA VAL A 477 10.77 -18.25 -23.47
C VAL A 477 11.16 -16.78 -23.27
N VAL A 478 10.39 -16.05 -22.45
CA VAL A 478 10.68 -14.65 -22.10
C VAL A 478 12.04 -14.54 -21.41
N GLU A 479 12.35 -15.43 -20.48
CA GLU A 479 13.62 -15.45 -19.74
C GLU A 479 14.80 -15.78 -20.66
N TYR A 480 14.65 -16.76 -21.56
CA TYR A 480 15.64 -17.09 -22.58
C TYR A 480 15.97 -15.88 -23.47
N CYS A 481 14.95 -15.23 -24.04
CA CYS A 481 15.16 -14.03 -24.87
C CYS A 481 15.81 -12.88 -24.08
N LYS A 482 15.40 -12.65 -22.82
CA LYS A 482 16.02 -11.64 -21.96
C LYS A 482 17.48 -11.95 -21.68
N ASN A 483 17.84 -13.22 -21.45
CA ASN A 483 19.23 -13.63 -21.20
C ASN A 483 20.12 -13.36 -22.43
N ILE A 484 19.63 -13.64 -23.64
CA ILE A 484 20.36 -13.28 -24.88
C ILE A 484 20.59 -11.77 -24.94
N GLY A 485 19.53 -10.98 -24.70
CA GLY A 485 19.63 -9.53 -24.66
C GLY A 485 20.61 -9.01 -23.60
N TYR A 486 20.64 -9.65 -22.43
CA TYR A 486 21.54 -9.33 -21.33
C TYR A 486 23.00 -9.61 -21.69
N LYS A 487 23.31 -10.83 -22.13
CA LYS A 487 24.66 -11.24 -22.57
C LYS A 487 25.16 -10.32 -23.69
N TYR A 488 24.27 -10.00 -24.63
CA TYR A 488 24.58 -9.10 -25.72
C TYR A 488 24.95 -7.69 -25.25
N TYR A 489 24.19 -7.10 -24.30
CA TYR A 489 24.53 -5.79 -23.75
C TYR A 489 25.91 -5.79 -23.07
N LYS A 490 26.26 -6.85 -22.35
CA LYS A 490 27.57 -6.98 -21.67
C LYS A 490 28.75 -6.98 -22.65
N ILE A 491 28.53 -7.43 -23.89
CA ILE A 491 29.53 -7.45 -24.97
C ILE A 491 29.73 -6.04 -25.60
N ASN A 492 29.09 -5.00 -25.04
CA ASN A 492 29.33 -3.58 -25.34
C ASN A 492 28.99 -3.13 -26.78
N ASN A 493 28.27 -3.94 -27.56
CA ASN A 493 27.82 -3.53 -28.88
C ASN A 493 26.48 -2.80 -28.80
N HIS A 494 26.43 -1.53 -29.21
CA HIS A 494 25.20 -0.74 -29.28
C HIS A 494 24.27 -1.24 -30.41
N LEU A 495 23.48 -2.29 -30.17
CA LEU A 495 22.40 -2.66 -31.10
C LEU A 495 21.26 -1.66 -30.94
N ASN A 496 21.18 -0.71 -31.87
CA ASN A 496 20.01 0.15 -32.01
C ASN A 496 18.80 -0.70 -32.47
N ALA A 497 17.58 -0.26 -32.15
CA ALA A 497 16.33 -0.93 -32.54
C ALA A 497 16.25 -1.14 -34.06
N ASP A 498 16.85 -0.25 -34.84
CA ASP A 498 16.94 -0.35 -36.28
C ASP A 498 17.76 -1.56 -36.74
N VAL A 499 18.86 -1.87 -36.05
CA VAL A 499 19.69 -3.03 -36.37
C VAL A 499 18.94 -4.33 -36.11
N LEU A 500 18.20 -4.46 -35.00
CA LEU A 500 17.33 -5.64 -34.75
C LEU A 500 16.23 -5.77 -35.80
N LYS A 501 15.64 -4.65 -36.24
CA LYS A 501 14.60 -4.63 -37.27
C LYS A 501 15.15 -5.05 -38.63
N THR A 502 16.34 -4.58 -38.97
CA THR A 502 17.09 -4.98 -40.17
C THR A 502 17.45 -6.46 -40.11
N MET A 503 17.93 -6.95 -38.97
CA MET A 503 18.24 -8.38 -38.78
C MET A 503 17.01 -9.26 -38.99
N ARG A 504 15.87 -8.89 -38.39
CA ARG A 504 14.59 -9.56 -38.59
C ARG A 504 14.20 -9.59 -40.05
N ASN A 505 14.27 -8.45 -40.73
CA ASN A 505 13.90 -8.34 -42.14
C ASN A 505 14.79 -9.24 -43.01
N TYR A 506 16.10 -9.31 -42.74
CA TYR A 506 17.01 -10.20 -43.49
C TYR A 506 16.78 -11.67 -43.21
N LEU A 507 16.63 -12.06 -41.95
CA LEU A 507 16.29 -13.44 -41.60
C LEU A 507 14.99 -13.86 -42.29
N PHE A 508 13.99 -12.99 -42.29
CA PHE A 508 12.71 -13.22 -42.94
C PHE A 508 12.83 -13.29 -44.47
N GLU A 509 13.53 -12.34 -45.08
CA GLU A 509 13.82 -12.31 -46.51
C GLU A 509 14.52 -13.60 -46.96
N ILE A 510 15.58 -14.01 -46.27
CA ILE A 510 16.38 -15.19 -46.66
C ILE A 510 15.63 -16.49 -46.41
N LEU A 511 14.93 -16.62 -45.29
CA LEU A 511 14.12 -17.80 -44.97
C LEU A 511 13.05 -18.04 -46.05
N LEU A 512 12.40 -16.97 -46.50
CA LEU A 512 11.26 -17.06 -47.40
C LEU A 512 11.65 -17.01 -48.89
N LEU A 513 12.55 -16.13 -49.33
CA LEU A 513 12.95 -16.05 -50.76
C LEU A 513 13.67 -17.30 -51.25
N GLN A 514 14.37 -18.03 -50.39
CA GLN A 514 15.13 -19.21 -50.79
C GLN A 514 14.22 -20.40 -51.18
N SER A 515 12.91 -20.30 -50.95
CA SER A 515 11.91 -21.25 -51.46
C SER A 515 11.62 -21.11 -52.97
N CYS A 516 12.03 -20.00 -53.60
CA CYS A 516 11.73 -19.71 -55.01
C CYS A 516 12.85 -20.02 -56.01
N ASN A 517 14.10 -20.19 -55.57
CA ASN A 517 15.25 -20.25 -56.49
C ASN A 517 15.66 -21.68 -56.92
N SER A 518 14.93 -22.72 -56.55
CA SER A 518 15.19 -24.08 -57.05
C SER A 518 14.37 -24.38 -58.31
N SER A 519 15.06 -24.31 -59.45
CA SER A 519 14.79 -24.94 -60.76
C SER A 519 13.55 -24.51 -61.57
N ASN A 520 13.82 -24.13 -62.81
CA ASN A 520 12.92 -24.00 -63.94
C ASN A 520 12.00 -25.22 -64.10
N LEU A 521 10.79 -25.19 -63.54
CA LEU A 521 9.60 -25.85 -64.10
C LEU A 521 8.32 -25.32 -63.43
N GLN A 522 7.34 -25.00 -64.26
CA GLN A 522 5.91 -24.78 -63.97
C GLN A 522 5.45 -23.47 -63.29
N GLN A 523 5.00 -22.54 -64.15
CA GLN A 523 4.20 -21.34 -63.82
C GLN A 523 2.89 -21.62 -63.04
N ASN A 524 2.39 -22.87 -62.99
CA ASN A 524 1.17 -23.22 -62.24
C ASN A 524 1.39 -23.47 -60.73
N THR A 525 2.62 -23.68 -60.26
CA THR A 525 2.91 -23.83 -58.82
C THR A 525 3.09 -22.49 -58.09
N ASN A 526 3.22 -21.39 -58.83
CA ASN A 526 3.46 -20.06 -58.27
C ASN A 526 2.27 -19.52 -57.47
N ASN A 527 1.03 -19.82 -57.86
CA ASN A 527 -0.15 -19.37 -57.12
C ASN A 527 -0.36 -20.13 -55.80
N LEU A 528 0.01 -21.42 -55.75
CA LEU A 528 -0.09 -22.22 -54.53
C LEU A 528 1.03 -21.84 -53.54
N LYS A 529 2.28 -21.72 -54.02
CA LYS A 529 3.43 -21.30 -53.20
C LYS A 529 3.26 -19.89 -52.64
N LYS A 530 2.68 -18.95 -53.40
CA LYS A 530 2.39 -17.59 -52.93
C LYS A 530 1.31 -17.55 -51.84
N LYS A 531 0.38 -18.52 -51.85
CA LYS A 531 -0.65 -18.65 -50.81
C LYS A 531 -0.08 -19.22 -49.50
N THR A 532 0.81 -20.22 -49.59
CA THR A 532 1.56 -20.76 -48.43
C THR A 532 2.49 -19.71 -47.82
N PHE A 533 3.12 -18.88 -48.67
CA PHE A 533 3.98 -17.77 -48.23
C PHE A 533 3.27 -16.78 -47.30
N ASN A 534 2.06 -16.37 -47.67
CA ASN A 534 1.26 -15.44 -46.87
C ASN A 534 0.77 -16.07 -45.54
N HIS A 535 0.72 -17.40 -45.47
CA HIS A 535 0.28 -18.12 -44.27
C HIS A 535 1.34 -18.10 -43.17
N LEU A 536 2.61 -18.35 -43.51
CA LEU A 536 3.73 -18.40 -42.56
C LEU A 536 4.32 -17.01 -42.23
N GLU A 537 4.12 -16.03 -43.11
CA GLU A 537 4.66 -14.67 -42.94
C GLU A 537 4.26 -14.02 -41.62
N LYS A 538 2.95 -13.93 -41.35
CA LYS A 538 2.43 -13.25 -40.15
C LYS A 538 2.86 -13.95 -38.86
N PRO A 539 2.76 -15.29 -38.72
CA PRO A 539 3.27 -16.04 -37.57
C PRO A 539 4.76 -15.82 -37.30
N CYS A 540 5.61 -15.97 -38.32
CA CYS A 540 7.06 -15.74 -38.19
C CYS A 540 7.35 -14.30 -37.74
N GLN A 541 6.68 -13.31 -38.33
CA GLN A 541 6.87 -11.91 -37.94
C GLN A 541 6.44 -11.66 -36.49
N LYS A 542 5.35 -12.28 -36.01
CA LYS A 542 4.91 -12.21 -34.61
C LYS A 542 5.97 -12.81 -33.67
N LEU A 543 6.49 -13.99 -33.98
CA LEU A 543 7.52 -14.69 -33.19
C LEU A 543 8.80 -13.86 -33.08
N PHE A 544 9.32 -13.37 -34.20
CA PHE A 544 10.52 -12.55 -34.20
C PHE A 544 10.31 -11.22 -33.47
N ASN A 545 9.18 -10.55 -33.66
CA ASN A 545 8.88 -9.30 -32.94
C ASN A 545 8.80 -9.53 -31.44
N PHE A 546 8.25 -10.67 -31.01
CA PHE A 546 8.22 -11.06 -29.62
C PHE A 546 9.64 -11.29 -29.08
N ALA A 547 10.45 -12.12 -29.76
CA ALA A 547 11.84 -12.37 -29.36
C ALA A 547 12.66 -11.08 -29.27
N VAL A 548 12.63 -10.24 -30.31
CA VAL A 548 13.33 -8.95 -30.36
C VAL A 548 12.87 -8.02 -29.24
N ARG A 549 11.57 -7.99 -28.92
CA ARG A 549 11.03 -7.18 -27.82
C ARG A 549 11.57 -7.63 -26.47
N GLU A 550 11.60 -8.93 -26.21
CA GLU A 550 12.10 -9.48 -24.94
C GLU A 550 13.64 -9.38 -24.84
N MET A 551 14.38 -9.59 -25.93
CA MET A 551 15.82 -9.33 -26.00
C MET A 551 16.14 -7.87 -25.70
N LYS A 552 15.43 -6.93 -26.32
CA LYS A 552 15.56 -5.49 -26.02
C LYS A 552 15.27 -5.20 -24.54
N SER A 553 14.24 -5.86 -23.99
CA SER A 553 13.91 -5.77 -22.56
C SER A 553 15.09 -6.22 -21.68
N GLY A 554 15.71 -7.37 -22.01
CA GLY A 554 16.90 -7.90 -21.32
C GLY A 554 18.12 -6.99 -21.42
N ALA A 555 18.40 -6.45 -22.60
CA ALA A 555 19.52 -5.52 -22.81
C ALA A 555 19.34 -4.21 -22.01
N ILE A 556 18.12 -3.66 -21.97
CA ILE A 556 17.82 -2.48 -21.16
C ILE A 556 17.96 -2.79 -19.67
N CYS A 557 17.56 -3.98 -19.23
CA CYS A 557 17.74 -4.44 -17.86
C CYS A 557 19.22 -4.47 -17.47
N ALA A 558 20.06 -5.06 -18.32
CA ALA A 558 21.51 -5.09 -18.15
C ALA A 558 22.12 -3.68 -18.11
N ALA A 559 21.62 -2.76 -18.95
CA ALA A 559 22.06 -1.37 -18.96
C ALA A 559 21.73 -0.61 -17.67
N VAL A 560 20.56 -0.88 -17.09
CA VAL A 560 20.20 -0.31 -15.78
C VAL A 560 21.08 -0.88 -14.69
N GLU A 561 21.38 -2.18 -14.73
CA GLU A 561 22.27 -2.84 -13.77
C GLU A 561 23.70 -2.30 -13.85
N ALA A 562 24.28 -2.17 -15.04
CA ALA A 562 25.61 -1.61 -15.24
C ALA A 562 25.74 -0.14 -14.77
N ARG A 563 24.65 0.62 -14.79
CA ARG A 563 24.61 2.00 -14.28
C ARG A 563 24.47 2.10 -12.77
N ARG A 564 24.05 1.02 -12.08
CA ARG A 564 24.11 0.99 -10.63
C ARG A 564 25.58 0.83 -10.27
N ILE A 565 26.21 1.93 -9.84
CA ILE A 565 27.52 1.91 -9.20
C ILE A 565 27.51 0.75 -8.21
N PRO A 566 28.37 -0.26 -8.33
CA PRO A 566 28.50 -1.25 -7.28
C PRO A 566 28.95 -0.48 -6.05
N LEU A 567 28.04 -0.34 -5.08
CA LEU A 567 28.47 -0.13 -3.70
C LEU A 567 29.49 -1.25 -3.46
N LYS A 568 30.77 -0.86 -3.33
CA LYS A 568 31.90 -1.76 -3.07
C LYS A 568 31.39 -2.93 -2.23
N SER A 569 31.31 -4.11 -2.85
CA SER A 569 31.01 -5.33 -2.14
C SER A 569 32.13 -5.52 -1.14
N ILE A 570 31.85 -5.21 0.12
CA ILE A 570 32.61 -5.78 1.23
C ILE A 570 32.51 -7.30 1.03
N HIS A 571 33.65 -7.94 0.86
CA HIS A 571 33.79 -9.35 0.57
C HIS A 571 32.85 -10.21 1.41
N SER A 572 31.86 -10.81 0.75
CA SER A 572 31.19 -12.01 1.21
C SER A 572 31.27 -12.97 0.03
N GLY A 573 32.28 -13.84 0.05
CA GLY A 573 32.44 -14.92 -0.92
C GLY A 573 31.19 -15.78 -0.96
N ARG A 574 30.40 -15.63 -2.02
CA ARG A 574 29.48 -16.67 -2.48
C ARG A 574 29.74 -16.89 -3.95
N VAL A 575 30.36 -18.05 -4.20
CA VAL A 575 30.63 -18.61 -5.52
C VAL A 575 29.29 -18.96 -6.16
N PHE A 576 29.09 -18.52 -7.41
CA PHE A 576 27.93 -18.90 -8.22
C PHE A 576 28.15 -20.31 -8.78
N LEU A 577 27.16 -21.18 -8.60
CA LEU A 577 27.10 -22.52 -9.20
C LEU A 577 26.30 -22.44 -10.51
N GLU A 578 26.87 -22.90 -11.60
CA GLU A 578 26.16 -23.15 -12.87
C GLU A 578 25.96 -24.66 -13.01
N TYR A 579 24.72 -25.08 -13.33
CA TYR A 579 24.34 -26.48 -13.47
C TYR A 579 24.27 -26.82 -14.96
N GLU A 580 25.20 -27.63 -15.44
CA GLU A 580 25.21 -28.08 -16.84
C GLU A 580 24.75 -29.54 -16.90
N CYS A 581 23.52 -29.78 -17.37
CA CYS A 581 23.02 -31.12 -17.63
C CYS A 581 23.55 -31.60 -18.98
N ASN A 582 24.48 -32.55 -18.97
CA ASN A 582 24.80 -33.35 -20.14
C ASN A 582 24.70 -34.84 -19.78
N GLY A 583 23.93 -35.58 -20.59
CA GLY A 583 23.57 -36.96 -20.31
C GLY A 583 24.81 -37.84 -20.12
N GLN A 584 24.90 -38.45 -18.93
CA GLN A 584 25.71 -39.60 -18.53
C GLN A 584 26.98 -39.42 -17.69
N ASN A 585 27.37 -38.25 -17.16
CA ASN A 585 28.32 -38.21 -16.03
C ASN A 585 28.25 -36.89 -15.24
N GLU A 586 27.98 -36.98 -13.93
CA GLU A 586 28.04 -35.84 -13.00
C GLU A 586 29.49 -35.53 -12.62
N LYS A 587 29.95 -34.32 -12.90
CA LYS A 587 31.27 -33.85 -12.45
C LYS A 587 31.20 -32.38 -12.01
N LEU A 588 31.49 -32.13 -10.74
CA LEU A 588 31.68 -30.78 -10.19
C LEU A 588 33.02 -30.21 -10.69
N ASN A 589 32.99 -29.15 -11.47
CA ASN A 589 34.20 -28.39 -11.82
C ASN A 589 34.13 -26.98 -11.18
N TYR A 590 35.18 -26.66 -10.43
CA TYR A 590 35.44 -25.30 -9.94
C TYR A 590 36.15 -24.51 -11.04
N ILE A 591 35.61 -23.36 -11.44
CA ILE A 591 36.31 -22.45 -12.37
C ILE A 591 37.11 -21.43 -11.54
N ASN A 592 38.43 -21.47 -11.68
CA ASN A 592 39.31 -20.33 -11.42
C ASN A 592 39.26 -19.43 -12.67
N ASP A 593 38.93 -18.17 -12.45
CA ASP A 593 38.43 -17.22 -13.46
C ASP A 593 39.52 -16.60 -14.37
N GLU A 594 40.47 -17.41 -14.85
CA GLU A 594 41.65 -16.88 -15.57
C GLU A 594 42.02 -17.61 -16.87
N LYS A 595 41.20 -18.55 -17.38
CA LYS A 595 41.59 -19.32 -18.59
C LYS A 595 40.58 -19.48 -19.72
N ASN A 596 39.47 -18.72 -19.75
CA ASN A 596 38.52 -18.73 -20.87
C ASN A 596 38.22 -17.35 -21.48
N MET A 597 39.14 -16.39 -21.34
CA MET A 597 38.99 -15.04 -21.92
C MET A 597 39.86 -14.76 -23.16
N ASP A 598 40.44 -15.78 -23.79
CA ASP A 598 41.27 -15.61 -25.00
C ASP A 598 40.51 -16.02 -26.26
N THR A 599 39.56 -15.21 -26.70
CA THR A 599 39.20 -14.99 -28.13
C THR A 599 38.02 -14.03 -28.25
N PHE A 600 38.25 -12.77 -27.88
CA PHE A 600 37.48 -11.61 -28.37
C PHE A 600 38.18 -10.27 -28.08
N ASN A 601 39.22 -10.27 -27.22
CA ASN A 601 39.96 -9.07 -26.83
C ASN A 601 41.10 -8.66 -27.78
N GLU A 602 41.40 -9.43 -28.84
CA GLU A 602 42.53 -9.10 -29.73
C GLU A 602 42.17 -8.17 -30.90
N ILE A 603 41.00 -7.52 -30.88
CA ILE A 603 40.54 -6.67 -32.02
C ILE A 603 40.21 -5.22 -31.62
N VAL A 604 40.18 -4.85 -30.33
CA VAL A 604 39.74 -3.49 -29.95
C VAL A 604 40.53 -2.92 -28.77
N ASP A 605 41.86 -3.05 -28.78
CA ASP A 605 42.75 -2.27 -27.92
C ASP A 605 43.54 -1.25 -28.74
N GLU A 606 42.81 -0.29 -29.32
CA GLU A 606 43.31 1.06 -29.53
C GLU A 606 42.14 1.99 -29.82
N LYS A 607 42.04 3.09 -29.06
CA LYS A 607 41.04 4.17 -29.18
C LYS A 607 39.74 3.95 -28.40
N ASN A 608 39.70 4.47 -27.17
CA ASN A 608 39.04 5.76 -26.94
C ASN A 608 39.18 6.18 -25.47
N ASN A 609 40.18 7.02 -25.24
CA ASN A 609 40.33 7.82 -24.04
C ASN A 609 39.52 9.12 -24.26
N ILE A 610 38.25 9.17 -23.84
CA ILE A 610 37.48 10.43 -23.83
C ILE A 610 36.79 10.61 -22.47
N ARG A 611 37.29 11.62 -21.74
CA ARG A 611 36.72 12.23 -20.53
C ARG A 611 35.23 12.52 -20.69
N TYR A 612 34.44 12.10 -19.71
CA TYR A 612 33.24 12.83 -19.30
C TYR A 612 33.24 13.07 -17.80
N ASN A 613 33.61 14.29 -17.43
CA ASN A 613 33.30 14.88 -16.14
C ASN A 613 31.87 15.45 -16.16
N ASN A 614 31.23 15.39 -14.99
CA ASN A 614 30.09 16.20 -14.54
C ASN A 614 28.70 15.90 -15.09
N VAL A 615 27.99 14.98 -14.42
CA VAL A 615 26.60 15.23 -14.00
C VAL A 615 26.43 14.78 -12.55
N LYS A 616 26.47 15.77 -11.65
CA LYS A 616 26.25 15.62 -10.20
C LYS A 616 24.73 15.52 -9.97
N ILE A 617 24.24 14.35 -9.53
CA ILE A 617 22.81 14.13 -9.27
C ILE A 617 22.40 14.78 -7.94
N SER A 618 21.44 15.70 -8.02
CA SER A 618 21.02 16.66 -6.98
C SER A 618 20.06 16.13 -5.90
N LEU A 619 19.81 14.83 -5.79
CA LEU A 619 18.87 14.34 -4.77
C LEU A 619 19.48 14.21 -3.36
N MET A 620 20.81 14.01 -3.29
CA MET A 620 21.56 13.94 -2.03
C MET A 620 21.95 15.32 -1.47
N GLN A 621 21.78 16.39 -2.26
CA GLN A 621 22.16 17.75 -1.86
C GLN A 621 21.08 18.43 -1.00
N SER A 622 19.80 18.14 -1.24
CA SER A 622 18.70 18.59 -0.35
C SER A 622 18.69 17.90 1.01
N LEU A 623 19.05 16.60 1.07
CA LEU A 623 19.18 15.90 2.36
C LEU A 623 20.44 16.33 3.11
N ARG A 624 21.56 16.58 2.42
CA ARG A 624 22.76 17.14 3.06
C ARG A 624 22.59 18.59 3.49
N SER A 625 21.83 19.42 2.77
CA SER A 625 21.53 20.79 3.22
C SER A 625 20.59 20.81 4.41
N PHE A 626 19.63 19.87 4.47
CA PHE A 626 18.72 19.73 5.62
C PHE A 626 19.44 19.17 6.86
N ILE A 627 20.31 18.17 6.70
CA ILE A 627 21.14 17.63 7.80
C ILE A 627 22.22 18.63 8.22
N ALA A 628 22.80 19.40 7.30
CA ALA A 628 23.75 20.48 7.62
C ALA A 628 23.07 21.68 8.28
N PHE A 629 21.80 21.97 7.96
CA PHE A 629 20.99 22.98 8.64
C PHE A 629 20.71 22.57 10.10
N ILE A 630 20.33 21.31 10.34
CA ILE A 630 20.14 20.76 11.70
C ILE A 630 21.45 20.71 12.50
N ARG A 631 22.59 20.45 11.84
CA ARG A 631 23.91 20.46 12.51
C ARG A 631 24.41 21.87 12.87
N LYS A 632 23.89 22.92 12.22
CA LYS A 632 24.30 24.32 12.46
C LYS A 632 23.49 25.00 13.57
N THR A 633 22.35 24.42 13.97
CA THR A 633 21.50 24.93 15.07
C THR A 633 21.81 24.33 16.44
N ASN A 634 22.78 23.40 16.56
CA ASN A 634 23.23 22.84 17.84
C ASN A 634 24.56 23.45 18.34
N VAL A 635 24.87 24.67 17.93
CA VAL A 635 25.93 25.48 18.57
C VAL A 635 25.33 26.86 18.86
N LEU A 636 24.59 26.93 19.96
CA LEU A 636 24.34 28.11 20.78
C LEU A 636 23.81 27.64 22.14
#